data_AF-A0A352GPM3-F1
#
_entry.id   AF-A0A352GPM3-F1
#
_cell.length_a   1.000
_cell.length_b   1.000
_cell.length_c   1.000
_cell.angle_alpha   90.00
_cell.angle_beta   90.00
_cell.angle_gamma   90.00
#
_symmetry.space_group_name_H-M   'P 1'
#
loop_
_entity.id
_entity.type
_entity.pdbx_description
1 polymer ?
#
loop_
_entity_poly.entity_id
_entity_poly.type
_entity_poly.pdbx_seq_one_letter_code
_entity_poly.pdbx_strand_id
1 'polypeptide(L)'
;MQPVSIAYTRYADGRPLDQDLRALYAWYGDMTLLPHLISVFGLRGAMVEVTFHAPVQARDFAGRKALATHCHDKVSMGVTRAHWRRVYDIPMESGKLVEFRP
;
A
#
# COMPACT_ATOMS: atom_id res chain seq x y z
N MET A 1 -15.26 5.71 -10.55
CA MET A 1 -13.89 5.18 -10.38
C MET A 1 -13.49 5.40 -8.93
N GLN A 2 -12.96 4.37 -8.26
CA GLN A 2 -12.57 4.41 -6.86
C GLN A 2 -11.03 4.37 -6.77
N PRO A 3 -10.35 5.50 -6.47
CA PRO A 3 -8.92 5.47 -6.23
C PRO A 3 -8.63 4.81 -4.87
N VAL A 4 -7.63 3.93 -4.82
CA VAL A 4 -7.20 3.23 -3.60
C VAL A 4 -5.68 3.28 -3.50
N SER A 5 -5.16 3.73 -2.36
CA SER A 5 -3.73 3.62 -2.03
C SER A 5 -3.51 2.41 -1.14
N ILE A 6 -2.49 1.62 -1.47
CA ILE A 6 -2.01 0.50 -0.65
C ILE A 6 -0.55 0.77 -0.34
N ALA A 7 -0.18 0.85 0.93
CA ALA A 7 1.18 1.13 1.36
C ALA A 7 1.63 0.17 2.45
N TYR A 8 2.80 -0.44 2.27
CA TYR A 8 3.50 -1.21 3.29
C TYR A 8 4.29 -0.25 4.17
N THR A 9 3.86 -0.04 5.40
CA THR A 9 4.42 1.02 6.26
C THR A 9 5.45 0.51 7.26
N ARG A 10 5.28 -0.73 7.74
CA ARG A 10 6.06 -1.30 8.87
C ARG A 10 6.21 -2.80 8.77
N TYR A 11 7.19 -3.35 9.47
CA TYR A 11 7.21 -4.78 9.77
C TYR A 11 6.04 -5.14 10.69
N ALA A 12 5.64 -6.42 10.70
CA ALA A 12 4.64 -6.93 11.64
C ALA A 12 5.00 -6.68 13.13
N ASP A 13 6.27 -6.44 13.45
CA ASP A 13 6.75 -6.09 14.80
C ASP A 13 6.80 -4.57 15.09
N GLY A 14 6.33 -3.73 14.15
CA GLY A 14 6.18 -2.28 14.33
C GLY A 14 7.39 -1.43 13.90
N ARG A 15 8.53 -2.05 13.58
CA ARG A 15 9.70 -1.32 13.05
C ARG A 15 9.35 -0.66 11.69
N PRO A 16 9.89 0.54 11.36
CA PRO A 16 9.70 1.14 10.04
C PRO A 16 10.24 0.21 8.94
N LEU A 17 9.54 0.11 7.80
CA LEU A 17 10.07 -0.60 6.65
C LEU A 17 11.23 0.22 6.05
N ASP A 18 12.37 -0.43 5.81
CA ASP A 18 13.43 0.15 4.99
C ASP A 18 13.07 0.06 3.48
N GLN A 19 13.89 0.70 2.64
CA GLN A 19 13.64 0.78 1.20
C GLN A 19 13.80 -0.58 0.50
N ASP A 20 14.55 -1.52 1.08
CA ASP A 20 14.89 -2.82 0.49
C ASP A 20 13.73 -3.82 0.58
N LEU A 21 12.85 -3.70 1.60
CA LEU A 21 11.67 -4.56 1.73
C LEU A 21 10.54 -4.28 0.76
N ARG A 22 10.51 -3.11 0.10
CA ARG A 22 9.55 -2.89 -0.99
C ARG A 22 9.75 -3.91 -2.11
N ALA A 23 10.98 -4.30 -2.37
CA ALA A 23 11.33 -5.34 -3.34
C ALA A 23 11.03 -6.77 -2.83
N LEU A 24 10.76 -6.97 -1.54
CA LEU A 24 10.31 -8.26 -1.00
C LEU A 24 8.79 -8.44 -1.11
N TYR A 25 8.01 -7.36 -1.18
CA TYR A 25 6.55 -7.43 -1.35
C TYR A 25 6.07 -7.02 -2.74
N ALA A 26 7.00 -6.79 -3.67
CA ALA A 26 6.71 -6.51 -5.06
C ALA A 26 7.50 -7.47 -5.94
N TRP A 27 6.82 -8.06 -6.91
CA TRP A 27 7.43 -8.87 -7.96
C TRP A 27 7.33 -8.10 -9.28
N TYR A 28 8.47 -7.67 -9.81
CA TYR A 28 8.55 -6.88 -11.04
C TYR A 28 9.83 -7.21 -11.83
N GLY A 29 9.87 -6.82 -13.10
CA GLY A 29 11.06 -6.99 -13.95
C GLY A 29 11.39 -8.47 -14.23
N ASP A 30 12.66 -8.82 -14.09
CA ASP A 30 13.26 -10.13 -14.35
C ASP A 30 13.46 -10.99 -13.08
N MET A 31 12.78 -10.62 -11.98
CA MET A 31 12.85 -11.37 -10.72
C MET A 31 12.39 -12.83 -10.91
N THR A 32 13.24 -13.79 -10.53
CA THR A 32 12.87 -15.21 -10.56
C THR A 32 11.83 -15.50 -9.47
N LEU A 33 10.66 -16.01 -9.89
CA LEU A 33 9.48 -16.15 -9.03
C LEU A 33 9.73 -17.01 -7.78
N LEU A 34 10.28 -18.22 -7.95
CA LEU A 34 10.33 -19.20 -6.86
C LEU A 34 11.27 -18.79 -5.70
N PRO A 35 12.52 -18.34 -5.93
CA PRO A 35 13.39 -17.83 -4.86
C PRO A 35 12.81 -16.58 -4.17
N HIS A 36 12.13 -15.71 -4.94
CA HIS A 36 11.49 -14.53 -4.40
C HIS A 36 10.35 -14.91 -3.44
N LEU A 37 9.44 -15.81 -3.84
CA LEU A 37 8.34 -16.26 -2.99
C LEU A 37 8.82 -16.90 -1.69
N ILE A 38 9.87 -17.74 -1.73
CA ILE A 38 10.47 -18.33 -0.51
C ILE A 38 10.94 -17.23 0.44
N SER A 39 11.57 -16.19 -0.08
CA SER A 39 12.03 -15.03 0.71
C SER A 39 10.84 -14.31 1.35
N VAL A 40 9.73 -14.14 0.63
CA VAL A 40 8.50 -13.52 1.16
C VAL A 40 7.88 -14.35 2.28
N PHE A 41 7.78 -15.68 2.09
CA PHE A 41 7.18 -16.59 3.08
C PHE A 41 7.99 -16.71 4.37
N GLY A 42 9.29 -16.41 4.33
CA GLY A 42 10.13 -16.33 5.53
C GLY A 42 9.91 -15.08 6.39
N LEU A 43 9.17 -14.08 5.89
CA LEU A 43 8.89 -12.85 6.62
C LEU A 43 7.73 -13.04 7.59
N ARG A 44 7.80 -12.37 8.75
CA ARG A 44 6.69 -12.31 9.72
C ARG A 44 5.46 -11.54 9.20
N GLY A 45 5.58 -10.89 8.04
CA GLY A 45 4.56 -10.01 7.48
C GLY A 45 4.90 -8.53 7.63
N ALA A 46 4.04 -7.70 7.04
CA ALA A 46 4.12 -6.25 7.07
C ALA A 46 2.77 -5.66 7.47
N MET A 47 2.81 -4.47 8.05
CA MET A 47 1.64 -3.65 8.24
C MET A 47 1.30 -2.93 6.93
N VAL A 48 0.05 -3.07 6.50
CA VAL A 48 -0.46 -2.49 5.26
C VAL A 48 -1.52 -1.44 5.61
N GLU A 49 -1.34 -0.23 5.12
CA GLU A 49 -2.36 0.81 5.16
C GLU A 49 -3.10 0.84 3.81
N VAL A 50 -4.41 0.63 3.87
CA VAL A 50 -5.31 0.74 2.70
C VAL A 50 -6.15 1.99 2.87
N THR A 51 -6.00 2.94 1.96
CA THR A 51 -6.76 4.20 1.96
C THR A 51 -7.71 4.23 0.77
N PHE A 52 -9.00 4.30 1.05
CA PHE A 52 -10.05 4.57 0.07
C PHE A 52 -10.21 6.09 -0.07
N HIS A 53 -9.97 6.60 -1.28
CA HIS A 53 -10.18 8.02 -1.59
C HIS A 53 -11.64 8.28 -1.95
N ALA A 54 -12.06 9.54 -2.04
CA ALA A 54 -13.39 9.87 -2.53
C ALA A 54 -13.60 9.28 -3.95
N PRO A 55 -14.70 8.56 -4.21
CA PRO A 55 -15.01 8.07 -5.55
C PRO A 55 -15.28 9.26 -6.49
N VAL A 56 -14.85 9.12 -7.74
CA VAL A 56 -15.03 10.14 -8.79
C VAL A 56 -15.79 9.57 -9.98
N GLN A 57 -16.58 10.38 -10.67
CA GLN A 57 -17.33 9.92 -11.84
C GLN A 57 -16.59 10.28 -13.13
N ALA A 58 -16.58 9.38 -14.10
CA ALA A 58 -15.83 9.59 -15.35
C ALA A 58 -16.34 10.80 -16.15
N ARG A 59 -17.63 11.12 -16.04
CA ARG A 59 -18.26 12.28 -16.72
C ARG A 59 -17.77 13.63 -16.21
N ASP A 60 -17.14 13.67 -15.04
CA ASP A 60 -16.65 14.91 -14.42
C ASP A 60 -15.27 15.32 -14.99
N PHE A 61 -14.72 14.58 -15.95
CA PHE A 61 -13.39 14.80 -16.52
C PHE A 61 -13.46 14.95 -18.04
N ALA A 62 -12.55 15.76 -18.60
CA ALA A 62 -12.43 15.99 -20.05
C ALA A 62 -12.07 14.73 -20.86
N GLY A 63 -11.69 13.63 -20.20
CA GLY A 63 -11.45 12.34 -20.85
C GLY A 63 -10.60 11.40 -20.01
N ARG A 64 -10.29 10.22 -20.59
CA ARG A 64 -9.57 9.14 -19.89
C ARG A 64 -8.21 9.54 -19.33
N LYS A 65 -7.48 10.44 -19.99
CA LYS A 65 -6.17 10.92 -19.54
C LYS A 65 -6.30 11.79 -18.28
N ALA A 66 -7.24 12.73 -18.29
CA ALA A 66 -7.49 13.61 -17.15
C ALA A 66 -7.96 12.82 -15.92
N LEU A 67 -8.85 11.85 -16.12
CA LEU A 67 -9.26 10.92 -15.06
C LEU A 67 -8.07 10.12 -14.50
N ALA A 68 -7.22 9.57 -15.37
CA ALA A 68 -6.05 8.80 -14.95
C ALA A 68 -5.05 9.65 -14.16
N THR A 69 -4.76 10.88 -14.61
CA THR A 69 -3.90 11.82 -13.88
C THR A 69 -4.47 12.13 -12.50
N HIS A 70 -5.77 12.44 -12.40
CA HIS A 70 -6.40 12.71 -11.11
C HIS A 70 -6.29 11.52 -10.14
N CYS A 71 -6.59 10.30 -10.63
CA CYS A 71 -6.46 9.09 -9.82
C CYS A 71 -5.01 8.86 -9.39
N HIS A 72 -4.04 9.06 -10.28
CA HIS A 72 -2.62 8.98 -9.97
C HIS A 72 -2.25 9.94 -8.84
N ASP A 73 -2.60 11.22 -8.94
CA ASP A 73 -2.27 12.23 -7.94
C ASP A 73 -2.83 11.86 -6.56
N LYS A 74 -4.09 11.40 -6.50
CA LYS A 74 -4.72 10.96 -5.24
C LYS A 74 -4.02 9.74 -4.65
N VAL A 75 -3.72 8.74 -5.48
CA VAL A 75 -3.07 7.52 -5.03
C VAL A 75 -1.64 7.79 -4.56
N SER A 76 -0.86 8.57 -5.31
CA SER A 76 0.51 8.97 -4.98
C SER A 76 0.56 9.74 -3.68
N MET A 77 -0.34 10.71 -3.47
CA MET A 77 -0.43 11.45 -2.22
C MET A 77 -0.79 10.53 -1.04
N GLY A 78 -1.73 9.60 -1.23
CA GLY A 78 -2.11 8.63 -0.19
C GLY A 78 -0.97 7.72 0.23
N VAL A 79 -0.19 7.21 -0.73
CA VAL A 79 1.01 6.38 -0.46
C VAL A 79 2.07 7.17 0.29
N THR A 80 2.38 8.40 -0.14
CA THR A 80 3.35 9.27 0.54
C THR A 80 2.93 9.57 1.97
N ARG A 81 1.64 9.86 2.20
CA ARG A 81 1.09 10.10 3.55
C ARG A 81 1.25 8.88 4.46
N ALA A 82 0.95 7.68 3.96
CA ALA A 82 1.09 6.45 4.73
C ALA A 82 2.55 6.20 5.15
N HIS A 83 3.52 6.47 4.28
CA HIS A 83 4.95 6.34 4.62
C HIS A 83 5.45 7.38 5.63
N TRP A 84 4.85 8.58 5.68
CA TRP A 84 5.24 9.62 6.64
C TRP A 84 4.61 9.45 8.04
N ARG A 85 3.58 8.60 8.16
CA ARG A 85 2.82 8.42 9.40
C ARG A 85 3.70 7.81 10.50
N ARG A 86 3.75 8.44 11.68
CA ARG A 86 4.63 8.00 12.79
C ARG A 86 4.15 6.69 13.40
N VAL A 87 5.07 5.97 14.06
CA VAL A 87 4.85 4.62 14.61
C VAL A 87 3.71 4.59 15.62
N TYR A 88 3.58 5.67 16.38
CA TYR A 88 2.64 5.79 17.49
C TYR A 88 1.23 6.20 17.05
N ASP A 89 1.04 6.62 15.79
CA ASP A 89 -0.27 7.09 15.29
C ASP A 89 -1.16 5.94 14.80
N ILE A 90 -0.66 4.71 14.83
CA ILE A 90 -1.39 3.52 14.40
C ILE A 90 -1.65 2.66 15.64
N PRO A 91 -2.92 2.46 16.04
CA PRO A 91 -3.24 1.64 17.20
C PRO A 91 -2.70 0.21 17.00
N MET A 92 -1.72 -0.18 17.80
CA MET A 92 -1.24 -1.57 17.85
C MET A 92 -2.19 -2.37 18.75
N GLU A 93 -3.43 -2.58 18.30
CA GLU A 93 -4.30 -3.56 18.96
C GLU A 93 -3.83 -4.97 18.62
N SER A 94 -3.00 -5.51 19.51
CA SER A 94 -2.76 -6.94 19.76
C SER A 94 -2.97 -7.87 18.55
N GLY A 95 -2.12 -7.75 17.53
CA GLY A 95 -1.88 -8.80 16.52
C GLY A 95 -3.09 -9.34 15.75
N LYS A 96 -4.25 -8.69 15.79
CA LYS A 96 -5.39 -9.09 14.96
C LYS A 96 -5.21 -8.47 13.58
N LEU A 97 -5.04 -9.33 12.59
CA LEU A 97 -5.29 -9.00 11.19
C LEU A 97 -6.65 -8.30 11.14
N VAL A 98 -6.65 -7.02 10.74
CA VAL A 98 -7.87 -6.23 10.62
C VAL A 98 -8.81 -6.99 9.69
N GLU A 99 -9.89 -7.52 10.24
CA GLU A 99 -10.89 -8.31 9.52
C GLU A 99 -11.61 -7.35 8.56
N PHE A 100 -11.45 -7.57 7.25
CA PHE A 100 -12.18 -6.83 6.23
C PHE A 100 -13.67 -7.18 6.36
N ARG A 101 -14.46 -6.26 6.92
CA ARG A 101 -15.92 -6.36 6.87
C ARG A 101 -16.43 -5.75 5.56
N PRO A 102 -17.09 -6.54 4.69
CA PRO A 102 -17.57 -6.09 3.39
C PRO A 102 -18.70 -5.07 3.49
#